data_AF-A0A087TVJ0-F1
#
_entry.id   AF-A0A087TVJ0-F1
#
_cell.length_a   1.000
_cell.length_b   1.000
_cell.length_c   1.000
_cell.angle_alpha   90.00
_cell.angle_beta   90.00
_cell.angle_gamma   90.00
#
_symmetry.space_group_name_H-M   'P 1'
#
loop_
_entity.id
_entity.type
_entity.pdbx_description
1 polymer ?
#
loop_
_entity_poly.entity_id
_entity_poly.type
_entity_poly.pdbx_seq_one_letter_code
_entity_poly.pdbx_strand_id
1 'polypeptide(L)'
;MFYTVHALFFFSIPSHKEFRFLLPIMHIALMTSSVVMYRISVNKLRVFGFEVNKTCNVILIATNLLVNIPLSIYMGLFHQRGSVDAALRLADLVTENSSVLFLMPCHSTPYYSYIHKNISMKFLTCEPNFENADGYIDEADEFFENPMEWLTKNYDSNRNQLLPTHIVMFDKLYDNISIFLKKFHYKLCFTAFHSHFTQ
;
A
#
# COMPACT_ATOMS: atom_id res chain seq x y z
N MET A 1 -0.79 28.49 0.55
CA MET A 1 -0.31 28.00 1.86
C MET A 1 -1.42 27.95 2.91
N PHE A 2 -2.21 29.01 3.13
CA PHE A 2 -3.34 28.95 4.08
C PHE A 2 -4.38 27.87 3.73
N TYR A 3 -4.82 27.80 2.47
CA TYR A 3 -5.80 26.80 2.02
C TYR A 3 -5.33 25.35 2.17
N THR A 4 -4.06 25.07 1.86
CA THR A 4 -3.48 23.72 1.99
C THR A 4 -3.41 23.29 3.46
N VAL A 5 -3.04 24.20 4.37
CA VAL A 5 -2.99 23.92 5.81
C VAL A 5 -4.39 23.70 6.39
N HIS A 6 -5.37 24.52 6.02
CA HIS A 6 -6.76 24.35 6.48
C HIS A 6 -7.35 23.03 5.97
N ALA A 7 -7.14 22.70 4.70
CA ALA A 7 -7.64 21.46 4.12
C ALA A 7 -7.03 20.22 4.80
N LEU A 8 -5.72 20.24 5.09
CA LEU A 8 -5.06 19.18 5.86
C LEU A 8 -5.62 19.05 7.28
N PHE A 9 -5.91 20.18 7.95
CA PHE A 9 -6.53 20.17 9.27
C PHE A 9 -7.90 19.50 9.24
N PHE A 10 -8.79 19.92 8.33
CA PHE A 10 -10.12 19.34 8.23
C PHE A 10 -10.11 17.85 7.82
N PHE A 11 -9.22 17.46 6.91
CA PHE A 11 -9.07 16.04 6.53
C PHE A 11 -8.41 15.18 7.60
N SER A 12 -7.87 15.77 8.66
CA SER A 12 -7.35 15.02 9.82
C SER A 12 -8.41 14.69 10.87
N ILE A 13 -9.63 15.26 10.76
CA ILE A 13 -10.71 15.08 11.74
C ILE A 13 -11.43 13.72 11.60
N PRO A 14 -11.75 13.23 10.39
CA PRO A 14 -12.43 11.94 10.25
C PRO A 14 -11.57 10.77 10.74
N SER A 15 -12.21 9.81 11.40
CA SER A 15 -11.56 8.56 11.82
C SER A 15 -11.05 7.74 10.64
N HIS A 16 -11.75 7.80 9.51
CA HIS A 16 -11.37 7.11 8.28
C HIS A 16 -10.40 7.96 7.46
N LYS A 17 -9.16 7.48 7.31
CA LYS A 17 -8.10 8.17 6.56
C LYS A 17 -7.79 7.39 5.29
N GLU A 18 -8.14 7.96 4.15
CA GLU A 18 -7.71 7.42 2.86
C GLU A 18 -6.79 8.41 2.15
N PHE A 19 -5.79 7.88 1.47
CA PHE A 19 -4.85 8.67 0.69
C PHE A 19 -5.56 9.51 -0.40
N ARG A 20 -6.70 9.02 -0.93
CA ARG A 20 -7.46 9.72 -1.98
C ARG A 20 -7.97 11.09 -1.56
N PHE A 21 -8.20 11.33 -0.27
CA PHE A 21 -8.62 12.65 0.22
C PHE A 21 -7.52 13.70 0.07
N LEU A 22 -6.24 13.29 0.01
CA LEU A 22 -5.12 14.20 -0.20
C LEU A 22 -4.84 14.48 -1.68
N LEU A 23 -5.37 13.68 -2.62
CA LEU A 23 -5.10 13.86 -4.05
C LEU A 23 -5.51 15.24 -4.57
N PRO A 24 -6.68 15.81 -4.25
CA PRO A 24 -7.01 17.18 -4.66
C PRO A 24 -6.05 18.23 -4.07
N ILE A 25 -5.63 18.07 -2.81
CA ILE A 25 -4.68 18.98 -2.15
C ILE A 25 -3.30 18.90 -2.82
N MET A 26 -2.88 17.73 -3.26
CA MET A 26 -1.58 17.52 -3.92
C MET A 26 -1.41 18.46 -5.11
N HIS A 27 -2.44 18.62 -5.94
CA HIS A 27 -2.40 19.53 -7.10
C HIS A 27 -2.19 20.99 -6.68
N ILE A 28 -2.92 21.44 -5.65
CA ILE A 28 -2.79 22.81 -5.11
C ILE A 28 -1.40 23.00 -4.50
N ALA A 29 -0.90 22.00 -3.75
CA ALA A 29 0.43 22.02 -3.16
C ALA A 29 1.50 22.17 -4.25
N LEU A 30 1.43 21.39 -5.33
CA LEU A 30 2.36 21.47 -6.48
C LEU A 30 2.34 22.86 -7.13
N MET A 31 1.17 23.47 -7.31
CA MET A 31 1.05 24.84 -7.82
C MET A 31 1.72 25.86 -6.87
N THR A 32 1.51 25.74 -5.57
CA THR A 32 2.15 26.66 -4.62
C THR A 32 3.67 26.49 -4.58
N SER A 33 4.16 25.24 -4.67
CA SER A 33 5.58 24.92 -4.74
C SER A 33 6.24 25.48 -6.00
N SER A 34 5.56 25.43 -7.15
CA SER A 34 6.10 25.96 -8.41
C SER A 34 6.28 27.49 -8.36
N VAL A 35 5.36 28.22 -7.72
CA VAL A 35 5.49 29.67 -7.52
C VAL A 35 6.71 30.01 -6.65
N VAL A 36 6.95 29.26 -5.57
CA VAL A 36 8.13 29.46 -4.71
C VAL A 36 9.40 29.13 -5.49
N MET A 37 9.41 28.00 -6.21
CA MET A 37 10.55 27.60 -7.04
C MET A 37 10.88 28.64 -8.12
N TYR A 38 9.86 29.20 -8.76
CA TYR A 38 10.03 30.30 -9.72
C TYR A 38 10.69 31.52 -9.06
N ARG A 39 10.22 31.94 -7.88
CA ARG A 39 10.80 33.08 -7.14
C ARG A 39 12.26 32.85 -6.74
N ILE A 40 12.62 31.61 -6.38
CA ILE A 40 14.02 31.22 -6.13
C ILE A 40 14.84 31.36 -7.42
N SER A 41 14.35 30.84 -8.54
CA SER A 41 15.03 30.88 -9.84
C SER A 41 15.33 32.30 -10.31
N VAL A 42 14.40 33.24 -10.13
CA VAL A 42 14.59 34.66 -10.49
C VAL A 42 15.25 35.50 -9.39
N ASN A 43 15.74 34.90 -8.30
CA ASN A 43 16.33 35.57 -7.13
C ASN A 43 15.42 36.65 -6.49
N LYS A 44 14.10 36.43 -6.49
CA LYS A 44 13.10 37.31 -5.86
C LYS A 44 12.36 36.62 -4.70
N LEU A 45 12.99 35.62 -4.09
CA LEU A 45 12.42 34.96 -2.92
C LEU A 45 12.49 35.92 -1.72
N ARG A 46 11.35 36.10 -1.05
CA ARG A 46 11.25 36.83 0.21
C ARG A 46 10.67 35.91 1.28
N VAL A 47 11.32 35.86 2.44
CA VAL A 47 10.92 35.03 3.58
C VAL A 47 10.81 35.96 4.79
N PHE A 48 9.64 35.98 5.44
CA PHE A 48 9.33 36.89 6.56
C PHE A 48 9.66 38.38 6.28
N GLY A 49 9.51 38.82 5.04
CA GLY A 49 9.80 40.20 4.63
C GLY A 49 11.26 40.47 4.22
N PHE A 50 12.18 39.53 4.44
CA PHE A 50 13.60 39.66 4.08
C PHE A 50 13.88 39.02 2.71
N GLU A 51 14.73 39.68 1.90
CA GLU A 51 15.19 39.15 0.62
C GLU A 51 16.26 38.08 0.83
N VAL A 52 16.08 36.94 0.15
CA VAL A 52 17.02 35.82 0.22
C VAL A 52 18.12 36.03 -0.81
N ASN A 53 19.38 36.00 -0.37
CA ASN A 53 20.51 36.18 -1.26
C ASN A 53 20.69 34.99 -2.24
N LYS A 54 21.49 35.22 -3.29
CA LYS A 54 21.74 34.20 -4.33
C LYS A 54 22.36 32.92 -3.77
N THR A 55 23.29 33.04 -2.81
CA THR A 55 23.96 31.89 -2.19
C THR A 55 22.97 30.99 -1.46
N CYS A 56 22.08 31.57 -0.67
CA CYS A 56 21.00 30.86 0.02
C CYS A 56 20.04 30.20 -0.97
N ASN A 57 19.69 30.86 -2.08
CA ASN A 57 18.86 30.24 -3.12
C ASN A 57 19.52 29.00 -3.74
N VAL A 58 20.82 29.06 -4.02
CA VAL A 58 21.59 27.90 -4.52
C VAL A 58 21.60 26.77 -3.49
N ILE A 59 21.82 27.08 -2.21
CA ILE A 59 21.78 26.10 -1.12
C ILE A 59 20.40 25.45 -1.00
N LEU A 60 19.31 26.23 -1.10
CA LEU A 60 17.94 25.72 -1.04
C LEU A 60 17.65 24.75 -2.19
N ILE A 61 18.03 25.11 -3.43
CA ILE A 61 17.88 24.23 -4.59
C ILE A 61 18.70 22.96 -4.40
N ALA A 62 19.98 23.09 -4.04
CA ALA A 62 20.87 21.95 -3.86
C ALA A 62 20.33 21.00 -2.78
N THR A 63 19.85 21.54 -1.66
CA THR A 63 19.24 20.75 -0.57
C THR A 63 17.96 20.07 -1.04
N ASN A 64 17.10 20.77 -1.78
CA ASN A 64 15.85 20.19 -2.29
C ASN A 64 16.13 19.01 -3.23
N LEU A 65 17.09 19.15 -4.16
CA LEU A 65 17.47 18.08 -5.07
C LEU A 65 18.11 16.90 -4.31
N LEU A 66 19.02 17.20 -3.37
CA LEU A 66 19.73 16.19 -2.58
C LEU A 66 18.78 15.32 -1.76
N VAL A 67 17.68 15.89 -1.25
CA VAL A 67 16.69 15.14 -0.45
C VAL A 67 15.66 14.46 -1.35
N ASN A 68 15.10 15.16 -2.34
CA ASN A 68 13.95 14.66 -3.09
C ASN A 68 14.35 13.64 -4.16
N ILE A 69 15.53 13.74 -4.80
CA ILE A 69 15.93 12.78 -5.84
C ILE A 69 16.11 11.37 -5.26
N PRO A 70 16.93 11.14 -4.21
CA PRO A 70 17.07 9.81 -3.64
C PRO A 70 15.76 9.28 -3.08
N LEU A 71 14.96 10.13 -2.44
CA LEU A 71 13.65 9.75 -1.92
C LEU A 71 12.70 9.31 -3.04
N SER A 72 12.65 10.03 -4.16
CA SER A 72 11.80 9.70 -5.30
C SER A 72 12.23 8.39 -5.95
N ILE A 73 13.54 8.16 -6.10
CA ILE A 73 14.07 6.89 -6.63
C ILE A 73 13.69 5.74 -5.70
N TYR A 74 13.88 5.91 -4.39
CA TYR A 74 13.56 4.87 -3.41
C TYR A 74 12.06 4.56 -3.38
N MET A 75 11.22 5.57 -3.24
CA MET A 75 9.76 5.40 -3.14
C MET A 75 9.14 4.94 -4.46
N GLY A 76 9.69 5.36 -5.60
CA GLY A 76 9.17 5.00 -6.91
C GLY A 76 9.60 3.61 -7.39
N LEU A 77 10.74 3.08 -6.93
CA LEU A 77 11.30 1.82 -7.47
C LEU A 77 11.41 0.69 -6.45
N PHE A 78 11.42 0.98 -5.15
CA PHE A 78 11.71 -0.03 -4.12
C PHE A 78 10.60 -0.16 -3.09
N HIS A 79 10.07 0.96 -2.57
CA HIS A 79 9.05 0.91 -1.53
C HIS A 79 7.73 0.32 -2.04
N GLN A 80 7.20 -0.67 -1.34
CA GLN A 80 5.95 -1.38 -1.63
C GLN A 80 5.90 -2.08 -3.01
N ARG A 81 7.06 -2.28 -3.67
CA ARG A 81 7.14 -2.92 -4.98
C ARG A 81 6.63 -4.36 -5.01
N GLY A 82 6.78 -5.07 -3.89
CA GLY A 82 6.53 -6.51 -3.78
C GLY A 82 5.12 -6.95 -4.19
N SER A 83 4.10 -6.09 -4.03
CA SER A 83 2.74 -6.41 -4.44
C SER A 83 2.59 -6.57 -5.95
N VAL A 84 3.30 -5.74 -6.72
CA VAL A 84 3.31 -5.79 -8.19
C VAL A 84 4.17 -6.96 -8.66
N ASP A 85 5.36 -7.12 -8.08
CA ASP A 85 6.24 -8.25 -8.39
C ASP A 85 5.55 -9.59 -8.10
N ALA A 86 4.78 -9.69 -7.00
CA ALA A 86 4.01 -10.88 -6.67
C ALA A 86 2.94 -11.18 -7.73
N ALA A 87 2.20 -10.19 -8.19
CA ALA A 87 1.20 -10.37 -9.24
C ALA A 87 1.82 -10.81 -10.58
N LEU A 88 2.95 -10.21 -10.96
CA LEU A 88 3.70 -10.58 -12.17
C LEU A 88 4.21 -12.03 -12.10
N ARG A 89 4.86 -12.42 -11.00
CA ARG A 89 5.36 -13.79 -10.83
C ARG A 89 4.25 -14.81 -10.75
N LEU A 90 3.17 -14.47 -10.07
CA LEU A 90 1.99 -15.32 -9.98
C LEU A 90 1.36 -15.54 -11.36
N ALA A 91 1.31 -14.50 -12.21
CA ALA A 91 0.81 -14.61 -13.58
C ALA A 91 1.56 -15.68 -14.39
N ASP A 92 2.88 -15.84 -14.18
CA ASP A 92 3.67 -16.89 -14.84
C ASP A 92 3.41 -18.29 -14.28
N LEU A 93 3.11 -18.41 -12.98
CA LEU A 93 2.94 -19.68 -12.28
C LEU A 93 1.55 -20.29 -12.41
N VAL A 94 0.51 -19.46 -12.46
CA VAL A 94 -0.88 -19.92 -12.47
C VAL A 94 -1.30 -20.47 -13.83
N THR A 95 -2.10 -21.54 -13.80
CA THR A 95 -2.79 -22.12 -14.97
C THR A 95 -4.29 -21.87 -14.86
N GLU A 96 -5.07 -22.17 -15.90
CA GLU A 96 -6.54 -21.93 -15.92
C GLU A 96 -7.30 -22.64 -14.78
N ASN A 97 -6.76 -23.74 -14.24
CA ASN A 97 -7.37 -24.47 -13.12
C ASN A 97 -6.86 -24.02 -11.74
N SER A 98 -6.08 -22.94 -11.68
CA SER A 98 -5.51 -22.46 -10.42
C SER A 98 -6.52 -21.66 -9.61
N SER A 99 -6.34 -21.66 -8.29
CA SER A 99 -7.04 -20.80 -7.36
C SER A 99 -6.04 -20.12 -6.43
N VAL A 100 -6.20 -18.81 -6.22
CA VAL A 100 -5.23 -18.00 -5.45
C VAL A 100 -5.91 -17.37 -4.25
N LEU A 101 -5.28 -17.49 -3.09
CA LEU A 101 -5.66 -16.78 -1.87
C LEU A 101 -4.60 -15.73 -1.52
N PHE A 102 -5.00 -14.47 -1.42
CA PHE A 102 -4.17 -13.37 -0.96
C PHE A 102 -4.44 -13.12 0.53
N LEU A 103 -3.50 -13.55 1.38
CA LEU A 103 -3.47 -13.27 2.82
C LEU A 103 -2.62 -12.03 3.06
N MET A 104 -3.13 -10.91 2.57
CA MET A 104 -2.51 -9.58 2.58
C MET A 104 -3.59 -8.56 2.94
N PRO A 105 -3.24 -7.35 3.41
CA PRO A 105 -4.21 -6.28 3.60
C PRO A 105 -5.04 -6.07 2.33
N CYS A 106 -6.32 -5.73 2.50
CA CYS A 106 -7.25 -5.52 1.39
C CYS A 106 -6.69 -4.57 0.32
N HIS A 107 -6.98 -4.87 -0.95
CA HIS A 107 -6.57 -4.08 -2.12
C HIS A 107 -5.05 -3.85 -2.28
N SER A 108 -4.21 -4.68 -1.64
CA SER A 108 -2.75 -4.55 -1.73
C SER A 108 -2.15 -4.95 -3.08
N THR A 109 -2.85 -5.77 -3.88
CA THR A 109 -2.32 -6.34 -5.14
C THR A 109 -3.19 -5.96 -6.34
N PRO A 110 -2.61 -5.79 -7.54
CA PRO A 110 -3.34 -5.31 -8.71
C PRO A 110 -4.16 -6.41 -9.44
N TYR A 111 -4.26 -7.61 -8.86
CA TYR A 111 -5.21 -8.66 -9.24
C TYR A 111 -5.26 -8.98 -10.75
N TYR A 112 -6.45 -9.07 -11.37
CA TYR A 112 -6.64 -9.38 -12.78
C TYR A 112 -5.96 -8.42 -13.76
N SER A 113 -5.64 -7.18 -13.34
CA SER A 113 -4.96 -6.21 -14.19
C SER A 113 -3.53 -6.63 -14.56
N TYR A 114 -2.95 -7.61 -13.86
CA TYR A 114 -1.62 -8.17 -14.16
C TYR A 114 -1.67 -9.66 -14.49
N ILE A 115 -2.62 -10.41 -13.91
CA ILE A 115 -2.68 -11.87 -14.06
C ILE A 115 -3.29 -12.29 -15.40
N HIS A 116 -4.25 -11.51 -15.93
CA HIS A 116 -4.90 -11.71 -17.23
C HIS A 116 -5.39 -13.15 -17.52
N LYS A 117 -5.80 -13.89 -16.49
CA LYS A 117 -6.34 -15.25 -16.58
C LYS A 117 -7.65 -15.35 -15.80
N ASN A 118 -8.62 -16.08 -16.33
CA ASN A 118 -9.90 -16.32 -15.67
C ASN A 118 -9.78 -17.43 -14.62
N ILE A 119 -9.05 -17.14 -13.55
CA ILE A 119 -8.83 -18.05 -12.41
C ILE A 119 -9.59 -17.57 -11.18
N SER A 120 -9.96 -18.49 -10.30
CA SER A 120 -10.57 -18.13 -9.01
C SER A 120 -9.52 -17.45 -8.14
N MET A 121 -9.81 -16.25 -7.66
CA MET A 121 -8.95 -15.56 -6.72
C MET A 121 -9.80 -15.02 -5.57
N LYS A 122 -9.24 -15.02 -4.36
CA LYS A 122 -9.83 -14.42 -3.17
C LYS A 122 -8.79 -13.57 -2.43
N PHE A 123 -9.19 -12.40 -1.96
CA PHE A 123 -8.41 -11.56 -1.03
C PHE A 123 -9.25 -11.28 0.22
N LEU A 124 -8.60 -10.88 1.31
CA LEU A 124 -9.28 -10.46 2.54
C LEU A 124 -10.03 -9.16 2.32
N THR A 125 -11.32 -9.14 2.61
CA THR A 125 -12.18 -7.97 2.44
C THR A 125 -12.12 -7.03 3.65
N CYS A 126 -12.19 -5.73 3.41
CA CYS A 126 -12.29 -4.69 4.44
C CYS A 126 -13.56 -3.86 4.19
N GLU A 127 -14.70 -4.53 4.07
CA GLU A 127 -15.96 -3.82 3.82
C GLU A 127 -16.37 -3.04 5.09
N PRO A 128 -16.93 -1.83 4.94
CA PRO A 128 -17.47 -1.12 6.10
C PRO A 128 -18.75 -1.80 6.60
N ASN A 129 -19.12 -1.51 7.85
CA ASN A 129 -20.35 -2.00 8.46
C ASN A 129 -21.61 -1.39 7.81
N PHE A 130 -22.06 -1.95 6.68
CA PHE A 130 -23.25 -1.48 5.97
C PHE A 130 -24.55 -1.78 6.72
N GLU A 131 -24.56 -2.81 7.56
CA GLU A 131 -25.75 -3.29 8.28
C GLU A 131 -25.88 -2.67 9.69
N ASN A 132 -24.93 -1.83 10.10
CA ASN A 132 -24.82 -1.27 11.46
C ASN A 132 -24.90 -2.35 12.55
N ALA A 133 -24.29 -3.51 12.30
CA ALA A 133 -24.21 -4.58 13.28
C ALA A 133 -23.32 -4.15 14.47
N ASP A 134 -23.81 -4.35 15.69
CA ASP A 134 -23.02 -4.08 16.89
C ASP A 134 -21.80 -5.02 16.94
N GLY A 135 -20.62 -4.47 17.22
CA GLY A 135 -19.38 -5.24 17.30
C GLY A 135 -18.87 -5.76 15.94
N TYR A 136 -19.24 -5.13 14.83
CA TYR A 136 -18.71 -5.47 13.50
C TYR A 136 -17.18 -5.36 13.45
N ILE A 137 -16.55 -6.42 12.94
CA ILE A 137 -15.13 -6.49 12.59
C ILE A 137 -15.09 -6.99 11.14
N ASP A 138 -14.28 -6.36 10.29
CA ASP A 138 -14.15 -6.79 8.91
C ASP A 138 -13.31 -8.09 8.77
N GLU A 139 -13.40 -8.76 7.62
CA GLU A 139 -12.75 -10.06 7.39
C GLU A 139 -11.22 -9.96 7.52
N ALA A 140 -10.62 -8.85 7.11
CA ALA A 140 -9.18 -8.67 7.22
C ALA A 140 -8.74 -8.51 8.67
N ASP A 141 -9.45 -7.70 9.45
CA ASP A 141 -9.19 -7.53 10.88
C ASP A 141 -9.41 -8.85 11.66
N GLU A 142 -10.50 -9.59 11.40
CA GLU A 142 -10.74 -10.93 11.99
C GLU A 142 -9.58 -11.89 11.66
N PHE A 143 -9.11 -11.86 10.40
CA PHE A 143 -7.99 -12.69 9.98
C PHE A 143 -6.68 -12.30 10.69
N PHE A 144 -6.34 -11.02 10.77
CA PHE A 144 -5.07 -10.58 11.36
C PHE A 144 -5.07 -10.70 12.90
N GLU A 145 -6.23 -10.72 13.55
CA GLU A 145 -6.34 -11.02 14.99
C GLU A 145 -5.96 -12.48 15.30
N ASN A 146 -6.50 -13.45 14.56
CA ASN A 146 -6.12 -14.86 14.71
C ASN A 146 -6.06 -15.62 13.36
N PRO A 147 -4.92 -15.55 12.64
CA PRO A 147 -4.79 -16.12 11.29
C PRO A 147 -5.04 -17.63 11.22
N MET A 148 -4.62 -18.38 12.24
CA MET A 148 -4.75 -19.83 12.26
C MET A 148 -6.19 -20.26 12.46
N GLU A 149 -6.89 -19.65 13.41
CA GLU A 149 -8.31 -19.94 13.66
C GLU A 149 -9.15 -19.61 12.42
N TRP A 150 -8.89 -18.47 11.79
CA TRP A 150 -9.57 -18.06 10.57
C TRP A 150 -9.35 -19.07 9.44
N LEU A 151 -8.11 -19.55 9.22
CA LEU A 151 -7.81 -20.57 8.20
C LEU A 151 -8.48 -21.91 8.51
N THR A 152 -8.47 -22.33 9.78
CA THR A 152 -9.13 -23.58 10.19
C THR A 152 -10.64 -23.51 10.00
N LYS A 153 -11.27 -22.39 10.34
CA LYS A 153 -12.70 -22.14 10.14
C LYS A 153 -13.09 -22.14 8.66
N ASN A 154 -12.31 -21.45 7.82
CA ASN A 154 -12.65 -21.23 6.42
C ASN A 154 -12.25 -22.37 5.47
N TYR A 155 -11.19 -23.13 5.77
CA TYR A 155 -10.63 -24.13 4.83
C TYR A 155 -10.45 -25.53 5.39
N ASP A 156 -10.19 -25.68 6.69
CA ASP A 156 -9.94 -27.02 7.29
C ASP A 156 -11.26 -27.68 7.73
N SER A 157 -12.13 -26.90 8.38
CA SER A 157 -13.40 -27.38 8.93
C SER A 157 -14.52 -27.36 7.88
N ASN A 158 -14.42 -26.47 6.89
CA ASN A 158 -15.43 -26.29 5.86
C ASN A 158 -15.17 -27.23 4.67
N ARG A 159 -15.80 -28.42 4.70
CA ARG A 159 -15.64 -29.45 3.64
C ARG A 159 -16.13 -29.01 2.26
N ASN A 160 -16.95 -27.97 2.18
CA ASN A 160 -17.45 -27.46 0.90
C ASN A 160 -16.45 -26.51 0.22
N GLN A 161 -15.45 -26.03 0.96
CA GLN A 161 -14.47 -25.09 0.44
C GLN A 161 -13.23 -25.85 -0.04
N LEU A 162 -12.90 -25.68 -1.32
CA LEU A 162 -11.65 -26.20 -1.88
C LEU A 162 -10.46 -25.37 -1.41
N LEU A 163 -9.35 -26.05 -1.11
CA LEU A 163 -8.10 -25.39 -0.76
C LEU A 163 -7.55 -24.60 -1.97
N PRO A 164 -7.01 -23.39 -1.74
CA PRO A 164 -6.40 -22.61 -2.81
C PRO A 164 -5.14 -23.31 -3.33
N THR A 165 -4.90 -23.30 -4.64
CA THR A 165 -3.67 -23.90 -5.19
C THR A 165 -2.44 -23.05 -4.87
N HIS A 166 -2.59 -21.73 -4.76
CA HIS A 166 -1.51 -20.80 -4.41
C HIS A 166 -1.95 -19.86 -3.28
N ILE A 167 -1.01 -19.54 -2.39
CA ILE A 167 -1.19 -18.55 -1.33
C ILE A 167 -0.13 -17.47 -1.51
N VAL A 168 -0.56 -16.21 -1.50
CA VAL A 168 0.32 -15.04 -1.49
C VAL A 168 0.17 -14.36 -0.14
N MET A 169 1.28 -14.10 0.54
CA MET A 169 1.28 -13.49 1.87
C MET A 169 2.57 -12.72 2.13
N PHE A 170 2.54 -11.87 3.16
CA PHE A 170 3.77 -11.29 3.71
C PHE A 170 4.54 -12.30 4.57
N ASP A 171 5.85 -12.12 4.62
CA ASP A 171 6.79 -12.97 5.36
C ASP A 171 6.49 -13.00 6.87
N LYS A 172 6.10 -11.87 7.46
CA LYS A 172 5.70 -11.76 8.87
C LYS A 172 4.57 -12.70 9.27
N LEU A 173 3.70 -13.08 8.33
CA LEU A 173 2.59 -13.99 8.59
C LEU A 173 3.03 -15.47 8.68
N TYR A 174 4.22 -15.79 8.15
CA TYR A 174 4.66 -17.19 8.01
C TYR A 174 4.65 -17.94 9.33
N ASP A 175 5.18 -17.35 10.41
CA ASP A 175 5.28 -18.03 11.70
C ASP A 175 3.90 -18.38 12.26
N ASN A 176 2.93 -17.46 12.12
CA ASN A 176 1.56 -17.65 12.56
C ASN A 176 0.89 -18.81 11.83
N ILE A 177 1.05 -18.94 10.51
CA ILE A 177 0.31 -19.92 9.70
C ILE A 177 1.13 -21.14 9.26
N SER A 178 2.38 -21.27 9.70
CA SER A 178 3.31 -22.31 9.27
C SER A 178 2.77 -23.73 9.48
N ILE A 179 1.98 -23.95 10.52
CA ILE A 179 1.34 -25.23 10.84
C ILE A 179 0.34 -25.62 9.75
N PHE A 180 -0.52 -24.68 9.33
CA PHE A 180 -1.48 -24.89 8.24
C PHE A 180 -0.76 -25.19 6.92
N LEU A 181 0.27 -24.41 6.58
CA LEU A 181 1.03 -24.59 5.34
C LEU A 181 1.68 -25.97 5.27
N LYS A 182 2.28 -26.43 6.36
CA LYS A 182 2.91 -27.76 6.45
C LYS A 182 1.88 -28.89 6.40
N LYS A 183 0.74 -28.73 7.09
CA LYS A 183 -0.36 -29.71 7.10
C LYS A 183 -0.87 -30.02 5.69
N PHE A 184 -0.98 -29.00 4.84
CA PHE A 184 -1.47 -29.14 3.46
C PHE A 184 -0.35 -29.18 2.40
N HIS A 185 0.91 -29.39 2.83
CA HIS A 185 2.07 -29.58 1.95
C HIS A 185 2.35 -28.43 0.97
N TYR A 186 2.03 -27.18 1.34
CA TYR A 186 2.42 -26.01 0.55
C TYR A 186 3.94 -25.87 0.50
N LYS A 187 4.45 -25.43 -0.66
CA LYS A 187 5.88 -25.18 -0.90
C LYS A 187 6.07 -23.72 -1.32
N LEU A 188 7.19 -23.14 -0.90
CA LEU A 188 7.57 -21.80 -1.31
C LEU A 188 7.91 -21.79 -2.81
N CYS A 189 7.14 -21.05 -3.62
CA CYS A 189 7.38 -20.92 -5.05
C CYS A 189 8.38 -19.80 -5.37
N PHE A 190 8.20 -18.63 -4.76
CA PHE A 190 9.09 -17.48 -4.93
C PHE A 190 8.98 -16.53 -3.74
N THR A 191 9.95 -15.63 -3.62
CA THR A 191 9.92 -14.49 -2.69
C THR A 191 10.14 -13.20 -3.49
N ALA A 192 9.56 -12.10 -3.01
CA ALA A 192 9.72 -10.78 -3.62
C ALA A 192 9.95 -9.74 -2.53
N PHE A 193 10.79 -8.75 -2.80
CA PHE A 193 11.05 -7.66 -1.88
C PHE A 193 9.85 -6.70 -1.86
N HIS A 194 9.28 -6.44 -0.67
CA HIS A 194 8.18 -5.49 -0.53
C HIS A 194 8.63 -4.11 -0.05
N SER A 195 9.24 -4.03 1.13
CA SER A 195 9.70 -2.76 1.70
C SER A 195 10.70 -3.00 2.83
N HIS A 196 11.52 -1.99 3.15
CA HIS A 196 12.36 -2.01 4.36
C HIS A 196 11.58 -1.64 5.63
N PHE A 197 10.49 -0.88 5.50
CA PHE A 197 9.67 -0.41 6.60
C PHE A 197 8.23 -0.78 6.32
N THR A 198 7.64 -1.57 7.21
CA THR A 198 6.23 -1.95 7.15
C THR A 198 5.36 -0.85 7.76
N GLN A 199 4.17 -0.66 7.20
CA GLN A 199 3.07 0.05 7.87
C GLN A 199 2.40 -0.85 8.91
#